data_AF-E6QMW4-F1
#
_entry.id   AF-E6QMW4-F1
#
_cell.length_a   1.000
_cell.length_b   1.000
_cell.length_c   1.000
_cell.angle_alpha   90.00
_cell.angle_beta   90.00
_cell.angle_gamma   90.00
#
_symmetry.space_group_name_H-M   'P 1'
#
loop_
_entity.id
_entity.type
_entity.pdbx_description
1 polymer ?
#
loop_
_entity_poly.entity_id
_entity_poly.type
_entity_poly.pdbx_seq_one_letter_code
_entity_poly.pdbx_strand_id
1 'polypeptide(L)'
;MEAKEFVTFTAKLQVAHGVITKANEAVLDALLLVASMDDPAFSAIFGMTPEAMQVIKSSSRRDFRPAASSGVPLFSLRINDPDVISALRHGEPSEKVEQAILNTFTKIGVPRGA
;
A
#
# COMPACT_ATOMS: atom_id res chain seq x y z
N MET A 1 -31.65 -9.24 -10.60
CA MET A 1 -31.34 -8.08 -9.76
C MET A 1 -32.45 -7.07 -9.97
N GLU A 2 -33.25 -6.81 -8.94
CA GLU A 2 -34.37 -5.87 -9.01
C GLU A 2 -33.85 -4.42 -9.02
N ALA A 3 -34.63 -3.46 -9.55
CA ALA A 3 -34.20 -2.06 -9.69
C ALA A 3 -33.74 -1.43 -8.35
N LYS A 4 -34.33 -1.85 -7.23
CA LYS A 4 -33.95 -1.41 -5.87
C LYS A 4 -32.60 -1.96 -5.42
N GLU A 5 -32.25 -3.19 -5.82
CA GLU A 5 -30.95 -3.80 -5.55
C GLU A 5 -29.84 -3.13 -6.36
N PHE A 6 -30.13 -2.77 -7.62
CA PHE A 6 -29.19 -2.07 -8.49
C PHE A 6 -28.82 -0.68 -7.94
N VAL A 7 -29.80 0.12 -7.51
CA VAL A 7 -29.57 1.44 -6.88
C VAL A 7 -28.76 1.32 -5.59
N THR A 8 -29.03 0.29 -4.79
CA THR A 8 -28.29 0.05 -3.55
C THR A 8 -26.84 -0.38 -3.83
N PHE A 9 -26.64 -1.19 -4.87
CA PHE A 9 -25.32 -1.64 -5.30
C PHE A 9 -24.46 -0.47 -5.81
N THR A 10 -25.02 0.39 -6.67
CA THR A 10 -24.30 1.56 -7.21
C THR A 10 -23.96 2.58 -6.13
N ALA A 11 -24.87 2.82 -5.16
CA ALA A 11 -24.59 3.69 -4.01
C ALA A 11 -23.43 3.15 -3.15
N LYS A 12 -23.41 1.83 -2.86
CA LYS A 12 -22.31 1.19 -2.12
C LYS A 12 -20.98 1.27 -2.88
N LEU A 13 -21.01 1.08 -4.20
CA LEU A 13 -19.83 1.19 -5.05
C LEU A 13 -19.26 2.62 -5.04
N GLN A 14 -20.12 3.65 -5.05
CA GLN A 14 -19.69 5.05 -4.98
C GLN A 14 -19.07 5.39 -3.62
N VAL A 15 -19.61 4.86 -2.52
CA VAL A 15 -18.99 5.00 -1.18
C VAL A 15 -17.63 4.31 -1.17
N ALA A 16 -17.53 3.07 -1.65
CA ALA A 16 -16.27 2.33 -1.73
C ALA A 16 -15.23 3.08 -2.58
N HIS A 17 -15.64 3.61 -3.73
CA HIS A 17 -14.78 4.44 -4.59
C HIS A 17 -14.21 5.63 -3.82
N GLY A 18 -15.03 6.39 -3.11
CA GLY A 18 -14.57 7.55 -2.33
C GLY A 18 -13.59 7.17 -1.20
N VAL A 19 -13.82 6.04 -0.53
CA VAL A 19 -12.91 5.53 0.51
C VAL A 19 -11.58 5.09 -0.10
N ILE A 20 -11.61 4.37 -1.23
CA ILE A 20 -10.41 3.92 -1.93
C ILE A 20 -9.60 5.10 -2.45
N THR A 21 -10.24 6.14 -3.01
CA THR A 21 -9.55 7.36 -3.45
C THR A 21 -8.78 8.01 -2.30
N LYS A 22 -9.41 8.16 -1.13
CA LYS A 22 -8.74 8.73 0.06
C LYS A 22 -7.57 7.85 0.53
N ALA A 23 -7.74 6.53 0.50
CA ALA A 23 -6.66 5.60 0.85
C ALA A 23 -5.49 5.69 -0.13
N ASN A 24 -5.75 5.79 -1.43
CA ASN A 24 -4.72 5.98 -2.45
C ASN A 24 -3.94 7.28 -2.22
N GLU A 25 -4.63 8.39 -1.93
CA GLU A 25 -3.98 9.67 -1.63
C GLU A 25 -3.06 9.56 -0.39
N ALA A 26 -3.52 8.90 0.68
CA ALA A 26 -2.73 8.71 1.89
C ALA A 26 -1.48 7.83 1.64
N VAL A 27 -1.62 6.76 0.85
CA VAL A 27 -0.49 5.89 0.48
C VAL A 27 0.53 6.63 -0.38
N LEU A 28 0.07 7.44 -1.35
CA LEU A 28 0.96 8.25 -2.18
C LEU A 28 1.71 9.30 -1.36
N ASP A 29 1.06 9.90 -0.35
CA ASP A 29 1.72 10.85 0.53
C ASP A 29 2.81 10.20 1.39
N ALA A 30 2.54 9.01 1.92
CA ALA A 30 3.54 8.22 2.61
C ALA A 30 4.69 7.83 1.67
N LEU A 31 4.38 7.40 0.45
CA LEU A 31 5.38 6.99 -0.54
C LEU A 31 6.30 8.15 -0.93
N LEU A 32 5.74 9.33 -1.25
CA LEU A 32 6.53 10.51 -1.65
C LEU A 32 7.38 11.03 -0.48
N LEU A 33 6.85 11.02 0.74
CA LEU A 33 7.61 11.38 1.93
C LEU A 33 8.80 10.45 2.12
N VAL A 34 8.56 9.14 2.07
CA VAL A 34 9.60 8.13 2.27
C VAL A 34 10.64 8.15 1.14
N ALA A 35 10.21 8.35 -0.11
CA ALA A 35 11.11 8.53 -1.26
C ALA A 35 12.04 9.74 -1.10
N SER A 36 11.60 10.79 -0.41
CA SER A 36 12.42 11.98 -0.14
C SER A 36 13.54 11.77 0.88
N MET A 37 13.49 10.67 1.66
CA MET A 37 14.50 10.34 2.68
C MET A 37 15.79 9.72 2.11
N ASP A 38 15.79 9.40 0.81
CA ASP A 38 16.95 8.89 0.05
C ASP A 38 17.61 7.60 0.59
N ASP A 39 16.84 6.76 1.29
CA ASP A 39 17.29 5.44 1.73
C ASP A 39 16.74 4.34 0.80
N PRO A 40 17.62 3.58 0.10
CA PRO A 40 17.22 2.46 -0.74
C PRO A 40 16.42 1.37 0.00
N ALA A 41 16.62 1.20 1.31
CA ALA A 41 15.91 0.21 2.11
C ALA A 41 14.39 0.46 2.16
N PHE A 42 13.97 1.71 2.00
CA PHE A 42 12.57 2.06 2.00
C PHE A 42 11.79 1.59 0.76
N SER A 43 12.49 1.25 -0.33
CA SER A 43 11.85 0.60 -1.49
C SER A 43 11.17 -0.72 -1.10
N ALA A 44 11.78 -1.47 -0.18
CA ALA A 44 11.21 -2.72 0.35
C ALA A 44 9.91 -2.48 1.12
N ILE A 45 9.77 -1.34 1.81
CA ILE A 45 8.54 -0.98 2.58
C ILE A 45 7.32 -0.90 1.67
N PHE A 46 7.50 -0.50 0.41
CA PHE A 46 6.41 -0.43 -0.57
C PHE A 46 6.40 -1.63 -1.53
N GLY A 47 7.28 -2.62 -1.33
CA GLY A 47 7.40 -3.77 -2.24
C GLY A 47 7.86 -3.37 -3.64
N MET A 48 8.61 -2.27 -3.76
CA MET A 48 9.09 -1.71 -5.03
C MET A 48 10.57 -2.00 -5.20
N THR A 49 11.06 -2.00 -6.44
CA THR A 49 12.51 -2.04 -6.69
C THR A 49 13.13 -0.66 -6.40
N PRO A 50 14.45 -0.58 -6.14
CA PRO A 50 15.13 0.70 -5.97
C PRO A 50 14.98 1.62 -7.18
N GLU A 51 14.98 1.09 -8.40
CA GLU A 51 14.82 1.87 -9.64
C GLU A 51 13.43 2.50 -9.71
N ALA A 52 12.40 1.74 -9.37
CA ALA A 52 11.04 2.27 -9.31
C ALA A 52 10.93 3.39 -8.26
N MET A 53 11.57 3.24 -7.09
CA MET A 53 11.61 4.29 -6.07
C MET A 53 12.29 5.58 -6.57
N GLN A 54 13.35 5.48 -7.37
CA GLN A 54 14.01 6.65 -7.98
C GLN A 54 13.10 7.37 -8.99
N VAL A 55 12.29 6.62 -9.74
CA VAL A 55 11.26 7.21 -10.63
C VAL A 55 10.22 7.97 -9.81
N ILE A 56 9.75 7.38 -8.70
CA ILE A 56 8.81 8.06 -7.80
C ILE A 56 9.41 9.33 -7.20
N LYS A 57 10.66 9.28 -6.75
CA LYS A 57 11.39 10.43 -6.19
C LYS A 57 11.48 11.60 -7.17
N SER A 58 11.66 11.32 -8.46
CA SER A 58 11.72 12.34 -9.52
C SER A 58 10.35 12.78 -10.04
N SER A 59 9.27 12.12 -9.61
CA SER A 59 7.90 12.44 -10.01
C SER A 59 7.27 13.49 -9.10
N SER A 60 6.30 14.24 -9.63
CA SER A 60 5.49 15.16 -8.86
C SER A 60 4.19 14.52 -8.40
N ARG A 61 3.58 15.02 -7.33
CA ARG A 61 2.24 14.58 -6.87
C ARG A 61 1.18 14.64 -7.99
N ARG A 62 1.33 15.56 -8.94
CA ARG A 62 0.39 15.74 -10.06
C ARG A 62 0.38 14.53 -10.99
N ASP A 63 1.51 13.84 -11.13
CA ASP A 63 1.67 12.70 -12.04
C ASP A 63 0.85 11.49 -11.57
N PHE A 64 0.59 11.39 -10.26
CA PHE A 64 -0.18 10.30 -9.66
C PHE A 64 -1.68 10.59 -9.55
N ARG A 65 -2.13 11.82 -9.84
CA ARG A 65 -3.52 12.23 -9.63
C ARG A 65 -4.53 11.31 -10.34
N PRO A 66 -4.34 10.91 -11.62
CA PRO A 66 -5.29 10.03 -12.30
C PRO A 66 -5.40 8.65 -11.62
N ALA A 67 -4.27 8.10 -11.18
CA ALA A 67 -4.22 6.83 -10.48
C ALA A 67 -4.87 6.92 -9.10
N ALA A 68 -4.58 7.99 -8.35
CA ALA A 68 -5.14 8.24 -7.02
C ALA A 68 -6.67 8.30 -7.05
N SER A 69 -7.22 9.00 -8.05
CA SER A 69 -8.67 9.22 -8.19
C SER A 69 -9.43 8.08 -8.86
N SER A 70 -8.77 6.99 -9.26
CA SER A 70 -9.38 5.92 -10.07
C SER A 70 -10.41 5.07 -9.32
N GLY A 71 -10.42 5.13 -7.98
CA GLY A 71 -11.23 4.23 -7.14
C GLY A 71 -10.75 2.78 -7.15
N VAL A 72 -9.60 2.50 -7.77
CA VAL A 72 -8.91 1.22 -7.73
C VAL A 72 -7.77 1.31 -6.72
N PRO A 73 -7.63 0.37 -5.77
CA PRO A 73 -6.56 0.41 -4.79
C PRO A 73 -5.18 0.36 -5.47
N LEU A 74 -4.30 1.31 -5.13
CA LEU A 74 -2.90 1.33 -5.59
C LEU A 74 -1.96 0.52 -4.67
N PHE A 75 -2.53 -0.17 -3.69
CA PHE A 75 -1.82 -0.91 -2.66
C PHE A 75 -2.44 -2.29 -2.50
N SER A 76 -1.63 -3.24 -2.06
CA SER A 76 -2.07 -4.58 -1.69
C SER A 76 -1.98 -4.78 -0.18
N LEU A 77 -2.82 -5.67 0.33
CA LEU A 77 -2.86 -6.02 1.74
C LEU A 77 -1.83 -7.10 2.06
N ARG A 78 -0.87 -6.78 2.93
CA ARG A 78 0.07 -7.75 3.50
C ARG A 78 -0.55 -8.67 4.56
N ILE A 79 -1.72 -8.29 5.07
CA ILE A 79 -2.46 -9.08 6.05
C ILE A 79 -3.03 -10.39 5.49
N ASN A 80 -2.86 -10.66 4.19
CA ASN A 80 -3.22 -11.95 3.59
C ASN A 80 -2.14 -13.02 3.80
N ASP A 81 -0.98 -12.68 4.34
CA ASP A 81 0.07 -13.65 4.66
C ASP A 81 -0.36 -14.56 5.83
N PRO A 82 -0.19 -15.90 5.75
CA PRO A 82 -0.59 -16.83 6.81
C PRO A 82 0.00 -16.50 8.18
N ASP A 83 1.24 -16.00 8.24
CA ASP A 83 1.91 -15.68 9.50
C ASP A 83 1.29 -14.44 10.14
N VAL A 84 0.94 -13.44 9.33
CA VAL A 84 0.23 -12.24 9.78
C VAL A 84 -1.18 -12.60 10.27
N ILE A 85 -1.90 -13.43 9.51
CA ILE A 85 -3.24 -13.91 9.91
C ILE A 85 -3.16 -14.69 11.22
N SER A 86 -2.16 -15.55 11.37
CA SER A 86 -1.94 -16.34 12.59
C SER A 86 -1.67 -15.42 13.78
N ALA A 87 -0.76 -14.46 13.65
CA ALA A 87 -0.45 -13.51 14.73
C ALA A 87 -1.68 -12.70 15.16
N LEU A 88 -2.47 -12.22 14.20
CA LEU A 88 -3.71 -11.48 14.47
C LEU A 88 -4.77 -12.34 15.17
N ARG A 89 -4.95 -13.60 14.74
CA ARG A 89 -5.98 -14.50 15.30
C ARG A 89 -5.67 -14.95 16.73
N HIS A 90 -4.41 -15.08 17.08
CA HIS A 90 -4.00 -15.53 18.41
C HIS A 90 -3.78 -14.39 19.40
N GLY A 91 -4.08 -13.13 19.00
CA GLY A 91 -3.92 -11.97 19.87
C GLY A 91 -2.48 -11.75 20.31
N GLU A 92 -1.53 -12.05 19.41
CA GLU A 92 -0.11 -11.86 19.71
C GLU A 92 0.20 -10.37 19.96
N PRO A 93 1.21 -10.04 20.77
CA PRO A 93 1.64 -8.67 21.01
C PRO A 93 1.93 -7.90 19.72
N SER A 94 1.79 -6.58 19.77
CA SER A 94 1.99 -5.67 18.62
C SER A 94 3.32 -5.91 17.92
N GLU A 95 4.38 -6.19 18.66
CA GLU A 95 5.73 -6.39 18.14
C GLU A 95 5.83 -7.66 17.28
N LYS A 96 5.10 -8.73 17.65
CA LYS A 96 5.07 -9.96 16.86
C LYS A 96 4.26 -9.80 15.58
N VAL A 97 3.15 -9.06 15.65
CA VAL A 97 2.35 -8.72 14.46
C VAL A 97 3.17 -7.85 13.51
N GLU A 98 3.88 -6.85 14.04
CA GLU A 98 4.80 -6.02 13.29
C GLU A 98 5.87 -6.88 12.63
N GLN A 99 6.58 -7.73 13.39
CA GLN A 99 7.61 -8.61 12.83
C GLN A 99 7.07 -9.54 11.73
N ALA A 100 5.87 -10.08 11.89
CA ALA A 100 5.22 -10.89 10.86
C ALA A 100 4.98 -10.06 9.58
N ILE A 101 4.48 -8.82 9.71
CA ILE A 101 4.29 -7.90 8.58
C ILE A 101 5.64 -7.56 7.93
N LEU A 102 6.67 -7.24 8.71
CA LEU A 102 8.02 -6.93 8.19
C LEU A 102 8.62 -8.12 7.43
N ASN A 103 8.34 -9.35 7.87
CA ASN A 103 8.82 -10.56 7.20
C ASN A 103 8.17 -10.78 5.82
N THR A 104 7.03 -10.15 5.53
CA THR A 104 6.39 -10.18 4.20
C THR A 104 7.09 -9.28 3.18
N PHE A 105 8.02 -8.42 3.60
CA PHE A 105 8.76 -7.58 2.67
C PHE A 105 9.65 -8.42 1.76
N THR A 106 9.66 -8.07 0.48
CA THR A 106 10.69 -8.56 -0.45
C THR A 106 12.05 -8.21 0.14
N LYS A 107 12.83 -9.22 0.50
CA LYS A 107 14.22 -9.05 0.94
C LYS A 107 15.03 -8.60 -0.29
N ILE A 108 15.03 -7.31 -0.56
CA ILE A 108 15.94 -6.73 -1.56
C ILE A 108 17.32 -6.93 -0.98
N GLY A 109 18.15 -7.73 -1.65
CA GLY A 109 19.57 -7.87 -1.31
C GLY A 109 20.24 -6.54 -1.56
N VAL A 110 20.23 -5.65 -0.57
CA VAL A 110 21.02 -4.43 -0.61
C VAL A 110 22.48 -4.89 -0.58
N PRO A 111 23.30 -4.60 -1.60
CA PRO A 111 24.73 -4.87 -1.54
C PRO A 111 25.25 -4.08 -0.35
N ARG A 112 25.56 -4.76 0.75
CA ARG A 112 26.34 -4.14 1.82
C ARG A 112 27.71 -3.89 1.19
N GLY A 113 28.06 -2.61 1.04
CA GLY A 113 29.22 -2.15 0.28
C GLY A 113 30.47 -3.00 0.55
N ALA A 114 31.17 -3.32 -0.53
CA ALA A 114 32.54 -3.81 -0.55
C ALA A 114 33.52 -2.68 -0.23
#